data_AF-A0ABD6H5T6-F1
#
_entry.id   AF-A0ABD6H5T6-F1
#
_cell.length_a   1.000
_cell.length_b   1.000
_cell.length_c   1.000
_cell.angle_alpha   90.00
_cell.angle_beta   90.00
_cell.angle_gamma   90.00
#
_symmetry.space_group_name_H-M   'P 1'
#
loop_
_entity.id
_entity.type
_entity.pdbx_description
1 polymer ?
#
loop_
_entity_poly.entity_id
_entity_poly.type
_entity_poly.pdbx_seq_one_letter_code
_entity_poly.pdbx_strand_id
1 'polypeptide(L)'
;MDHHDVVLLQTYGLPHGVCTHEDALTLLVLNGCCPDKCAEWQSYFIDSMACYILRKRPPENRIDRYKLQWLISTLTTDGKANSPIEQRLLQHISMMMADLQNGPIESPVLVDVTEKTVVSSVHPLKRQGRELHSRFSNRDHKDKKPLPLQQRKKRFALG
;
A
#
# COMPACT_ATOMS: atom_id res chain seq x y z
N MET A 1 6.43 -29.13 -4.51
CA MET A 1 5.15 -28.94 -3.82
C MET A 1 4.07 -29.49 -4.72
N ASP A 2 3.54 -30.64 -4.32
CA ASP A 2 2.45 -31.30 -5.04
C ASP A 2 1.08 -30.85 -4.52
N HIS A 3 0.01 -31.41 -5.09
CA HIS A 3 -1.36 -31.07 -4.70
C HIS A 3 -1.66 -31.42 -3.23
N HIS A 4 -1.14 -32.54 -2.73
CA HIS A 4 -1.40 -32.99 -1.36
C HIS A 4 -0.77 -32.03 -0.34
N ASP A 5 0.43 -31.53 -0.63
CA ASP A 5 1.09 -30.49 0.19
C ASP A 5 0.20 -29.24 0.34
N VAL A 6 -0.45 -28.80 -0.76
CA VAL A 6 -1.35 -27.64 -0.75
C VAL A 6 -2.58 -27.91 0.12
N VAL A 7 -3.16 -29.11 0.05
CA VAL A 7 -4.29 -29.52 0.89
C VAL A 7 -3.88 -29.55 2.36
N LEU A 8 -2.71 -30.10 2.69
CA LEU A 8 -2.20 -30.10 4.07
C LEU A 8 -1.99 -28.68 4.59
N LEU A 9 -1.42 -27.79 3.76
CA LEU A 9 -1.25 -26.40 4.13
C LEU A 9 -2.60 -25.74 4.42
N GLN A 10 -3.59 -25.88 3.55
CA GLN A 10 -4.91 -25.27 3.74
C GLN A 10 -5.67 -25.86 4.94
N THR A 11 -5.48 -27.14 5.22
CA THR A 11 -6.23 -27.84 6.28
C THR A 11 -5.60 -27.63 7.66
N TYR A 12 -4.26 -27.66 7.73
CA TYR A 12 -3.55 -27.71 9.02
C TYR A 12 -2.61 -26.53 9.24
N GLY A 13 -1.96 -26.01 8.19
CA GLY A 13 -1.01 -24.90 8.32
C GLY A 13 -1.69 -23.54 8.38
N LEU A 14 -2.70 -23.33 7.54
CA LEU A 14 -3.45 -22.09 7.37
C LEU A 14 -4.96 -22.36 7.27
N PRO A 15 -5.58 -22.94 8.32
CA PRO A 15 -7.00 -23.32 8.32
C PRO A 15 -7.97 -22.14 8.16
N HIS A 16 -7.50 -20.93 8.45
CA HIS A 16 -8.27 -19.69 8.29
C HIS A 16 -7.85 -18.89 7.05
N GLY A 17 -7.04 -19.49 6.17
CA GLY A 17 -6.39 -18.80 5.07
C GLY A 17 -5.38 -17.75 5.55
N VAL A 18 -5.02 -16.84 4.66
CA VAL A 18 -4.02 -15.78 4.91
C VAL A 18 -4.71 -14.57 5.53
N CYS A 19 -4.62 -14.42 6.85
CA CYS A 19 -5.28 -13.34 7.59
C CYS A 19 -4.28 -12.34 8.17
N THR A 20 -3.06 -12.79 8.48
CA THR A 20 -2.04 -11.99 9.15
C THR A 20 -0.85 -11.72 8.24
N HIS A 21 0.04 -10.81 8.69
CA HIS A 21 1.30 -10.58 7.99
C HIS A 21 2.20 -11.82 8.00
N GLU A 22 2.20 -12.59 9.09
CA GLU A 22 2.99 -13.81 9.25
C GLU A 22 2.52 -14.90 8.28
N ASP A 23 1.21 -15.04 8.07
CA ASP A 23 0.65 -15.98 7.08
C ASP A 23 1.13 -15.61 5.66
N ALA A 24 1.10 -14.31 5.33
CA ALA A 24 1.53 -13.81 4.02
C ALA A 24 3.04 -14.04 3.80
N LEU A 25 3.86 -13.81 4.83
CA LEU A 25 5.28 -14.12 4.80
C LEU A 25 5.52 -15.63 4.64
N THR A 26 4.72 -16.47 5.30
CA THR A 26 4.81 -17.93 5.15
C THR A 26 4.59 -18.37 3.71
N LEU A 27 3.56 -17.82 3.03
CA LEU A 27 3.33 -18.09 1.61
C LEU A 27 4.49 -17.64 0.72
N LEU A 28 5.06 -16.46 0.99
CA LEU A 28 6.20 -15.93 0.24
C LEU A 28 7.43 -16.83 0.37
N VAL A 29 7.72 -17.29 1.60
CA VAL A 29 8.82 -18.21 1.88
C VAL A 29 8.59 -19.54 1.16
N LEU A 30 7.41 -20.13 1.28
CA LEU A 30 7.08 -21.39 0.57
C LEU A 30 7.20 -21.24 -0.95
N ASN A 31 6.75 -20.11 -1.50
CA ASN A 31 6.87 -19.84 -2.93
C ASN A 31 8.34 -19.80 -3.40
N GLY A 32 9.23 -19.22 -2.58
CA GLY A 32 10.66 -19.11 -2.88
C GLY A 32 11.45 -20.39 -2.61
N CYS A 33 11.06 -21.21 -1.64
CA CYS A 33 11.79 -22.41 -1.25
C CYS A 33 11.52 -23.63 -2.15
N CYS A 34 10.34 -23.71 -2.77
CA CYS A 34 9.98 -24.85 -3.60
C CYS A 34 10.20 -24.53 -5.10
N PRO A 35 11.13 -25.19 -5.82
CA PRO A 35 11.32 -24.93 -7.25
C PRO A 35 10.13 -25.40 -8.09
N ASP A 36 9.70 -26.65 -7.89
CA ASP A 36 8.57 -27.25 -8.60
C ASP A 36 7.29 -27.15 -7.77
N LYS A 37 6.24 -26.58 -8.36
CA LYS A 37 4.97 -26.28 -7.69
C LYS A 37 3.81 -26.61 -8.63
N CYS A 38 2.78 -27.29 -8.12
CA CYS A 38 1.61 -27.66 -8.91
C CYS A 38 0.74 -26.43 -9.28
N ALA A 39 -0.23 -26.63 -10.18
CA ALA A 39 -1.11 -25.55 -10.64
C ALA A 39 -2.00 -25.01 -9.50
N GLU A 40 -2.41 -25.88 -8.58
CA GLU A 40 -3.25 -25.54 -7.42
C GLU A 40 -2.50 -24.62 -6.46
N TRP A 41 -1.19 -24.81 -6.27
CA TRP A 41 -0.37 -23.87 -5.53
C TRP A 41 -0.43 -22.48 -6.17
N GLN A 42 -0.32 -22.42 -7.50
CA GLN A 42 -0.31 -21.14 -8.20
C GLN A 42 -1.61 -20.36 -7.96
N SER A 43 -2.76 -21.01 -8.13
CA SER A 43 -4.06 -20.39 -7.86
C SER A 43 -4.21 -20.01 -6.39
N TYR A 44 -3.88 -20.92 -5.47
CA TYR A 44 -3.98 -20.68 -4.03
C TYR A 44 -3.12 -19.48 -3.59
N PHE A 45 -1.87 -19.41 -4.03
CA PHE A 45 -0.96 -18.32 -3.69
C PHE A 45 -1.47 -16.98 -4.21
N ILE A 46 -1.88 -16.92 -5.49
CA ILE A 46 -2.35 -15.68 -6.11
C ILE A 46 -3.61 -15.17 -5.40
N ASP A 47 -4.63 -16.02 -5.27
CA ASP A 47 -5.93 -15.63 -4.72
C ASP A 47 -5.82 -15.26 -3.24
N SER A 48 -5.09 -16.07 -2.45
CA SER A 48 -4.92 -15.83 -1.02
C SER A 48 -4.13 -14.56 -0.74
N MET A 49 -3.02 -14.34 -1.46
CA MET A 49 -2.22 -13.13 -1.29
C MET A 49 -2.98 -11.89 -1.72
N ALA A 50 -3.64 -11.91 -2.88
CA ALA A 50 -4.42 -10.78 -3.37
C ALA A 50 -5.57 -10.43 -2.42
N CYS A 51 -6.29 -11.45 -1.92
CA CYS A 51 -7.35 -11.27 -0.93
C CYS A 51 -6.80 -10.66 0.37
N TYR A 52 -5.68 -11.16 0.89
CA TYR A 52 -5.03 -10.59 2.08
C TYR A 52 -4.65 -9.12 1.87
N ILE A 53 -3.94 -8.82 0.77
CA ILE A 53 -3.42 -7.48 0.47
C ILE A 53 -4.57 -6.47 0.29
N LEU A 54 -5.62 -6.83 -0.44
CA LEU A 54 -6.71 -5.91 -0.75
C LEU A 54 -7.76 -5.85 0.37
N ARG A 55 -8.20 -7.01 0.87
CA ARG A 55 -9.40 -7.10 1.73
C ARG A 55 -9.12 -7.23 3.22
N LYS A 56 -7.92 -7.69 3.62
CA LYS A 56 -7.60 -7.92 5.05
C LYS A 56 -6.67 -6.86 5.63
N ARG A 57 -5.71 -6.39 4.83
CA ARG A 57 -4.79 -5.35 5.25
C ARG A 57 -5.44 -3.96 5.10
N PRO A 58 -5.42 -3.10 6.12
CA PRO A 58 -5.90 -1.71 5.98
C PRO A 58 -5.02 -0.89 5.02
N PRO A 59 -5.58 0.06 4.24
CA PRO A 59 -7.01 0.30 4.04
C PRO A 59 -7.67 -0.75 3.13
N GLU A 60 -8.84 -1.25 3.50
CA GLU A 60 -9.55 -2.29 2.72
C GLU A 60 -9.96 -1.78 1.34
N ASN A 61 -9.90 -2.68 0.35
CA ASN A 61 -10.29 -2.46 -1.05
C ASN A 61 -9.55 -1.29 -1.73
N ARG A 62 -8.42 -0.87 -1.17
CA ARG A 62 -7.59 0.22 -1.68
C ARG A 62 -6.11 -0.13 -1.53
N ILE A 63 -5.31 0.39 -2.46
CA ILE A 63 -3.85 0.38 -2.39
C ILE A 63 -3.39 1.79 -2.07
N ASP A 64 -2.85 1.97 -0.87
CA ASP A 64 -2.19 3.20 -0.45
C ASP A 64 -0.67 3.13 -0.71
N ARG A 65 0.05 4.19 -0.35
CA ARG A 65 1.51 4.26 -0.54
C ARG A 65 2.25 3.16 0.22
N TYR A 66 1.78 2.78 1.40
CA TYR A 66 2.44 1.77 2.23
C TYR A 66 2.27 0.36 1.67
N LYS A 67 1.06 -0.01 1.23
CA LYS A 67 0.84 -1.28 0.54
C LYS A 67 1.62 -1.35 -0.76
N LEU A 68 1.60 -0.27 -1.54
CA LEU A 68 2.34 -0.21 -2.80
C LEU A 68 3.85 -0.36 -2.58
N GLN A 69 4.41 0.36 -1.62
CA GLN A 69 5.82 0.24 -1.27
C GLN A 69 6.16 -1.18 -0.83
N TRP A 70 5.32 -1.80 0.00
CA TRP A 70 5.51 -3.18 0.43
C TRP A 70 5.50 -4.15 -0.76
N LEU A 71 4.52 -4.03 -1.67
CA LEU A 71 4.44 -4.83 -2.90
C LEU A 71 5.71 -4.72 -3.74
N ILE A 72 6.17 -3.49 -3.99
CA ILE A 72 7.40 -3.25 -4.77
C ILE A 72 8.60 -3.89 -4.07
N SER A 73 8.79 -3.63 -2.77
CA SER A 73 9.94 -4.16 -2.03
C SER A 73 9.95 -5.69 -1.89
N THR A 74 8.77 -6.31 -1.92
CA THR A 74 8.62 -7.75 -1.65
C THR A 74 8.61 -8.56 -2.94
N LEU A 75 7.94 -8.06 -3.97
CA LEU A 75 7.64 -8.80 -5.19
C LEU A 75 8.48 -8.38 -6.39
N THR A 76 9.32 -7.33 -6.25
CA THR A 76 10.11 -6.82 -7.37
C THR A 76 11.56 -6.54 -7.00
N THR A 77 12.45 -6.74 -7.96
CA THR A 77 13.85 -6.33 -7.95
C THR A 77 14.14 -5.62 -9.26
N ASP A 78 14.77 -4.44 -9.20
CA ASP A 78 15.08 -3.60 -10.37
C ASP A 78 13.87 -3.31 -11.27
N GLY A 79 12.70 -3.11 -10.66
CA GLY A 79 11.44 -2.80 -11.34
C GLY A 79 10.80 -3.99 -12.07
N LYS A 80 11.32 -5.21 -11.88
CA LYS A 80 10.76 -6.45 -12.44
C LYS A 80 10.28 -7.36 -11.34
N ALA A 81 9.18 -8.09 -11.58
CA ALA A 81 8.71 -9.10 -10.65
C ALA A 81 9.79 -10.19 -10.44
N ASN A 82 9.96 -10.69 -9.21
CA ASN A 82 11.04 -11.65 -8.93
C ASN A 82 10.77 -13.03 -9.54
N SER A 83 9.50 -13.35 -9.81
CA SER A 83 9.11 -14.62 -10.42
C SER A 83 7.83 -14.48 -11.28
N PRO A 84 7.57 -15.42 -12.22
CA PRO A 84 6.36 -15.37 -13.05
C PRO A 84 5.05 -15.40 -12.26
N ILE A 85 5.02 -16.13 -11.13
CA ILE A 85 3.85 -16.18 -10.25
C ILE A 85 3.62 -14.84 -9.52
N GLU A 86 4.68 -14.15 -9.10
CA GLU A 86 4.58 -12.82 -8.50
C GLU A 86 4.12 -11.77 -9.52
N GLN A 87 4.56 -11.89 -10.77
CA GLN A 87 4.04 -11.04 -11.85
C GLN A 87 2.52 -11.26 -12.04
N ARG A 88 2.07 -12.52 -12.03
CA ARG A 88 0.64 -12.85 -12.12
C ARG A 88 -0.14 -12.33 -10.91
N LEU A 89 0.43 -12.38 -9.71
CA LEU A 89 -0.17 -11.79 -8.51
C LEU A 89 -0.39 -10.27 -8.68
N LEU A 90 0.63 -9.54 -9.14
CA LEU A 90 0.51 -8.10 -9.39
C LEU A 90 -0.57 -7.77 -10.43
N GLN A 91 -0.63 -8.54 -11.52
CA GLN A 91 -1.67 -8.41 -12.55
C GLN A 91 -3.07 -8.69 -11.98
N HIS A 92 -3.20 -9.75 -11.17
CA HIS A 92 -4.47 -10.12 -10.54
C HIS A 92 -4.96 -9.04 -9.56
N ILE A 93 -4.07 -8.48 -8.73
CA ILE A 93 -4.40 -7.34 -7.85
C ILE A 93 -4.87 -6.13 -8.68
N SER A 94 -4.21 -5.84 -9.80
CA SER A 94 -4.61 -4.74 -10.70
C SER A 94 -6.01 -4.98 -11.29
N MET A 95 -6.32 -6.21 -11.67
CA MET A 95 -7.65 -6.59 -12.18
C MET A 95 -8.72 -6.42 -11.10
N MET A 96 -8.50 -6.97 -9.90
CA MET A 96 -9.43 -6.82 -8.77
C MET A 96 -9.66 -5.35 -8.40
N MET A 97 -8.63 -4.51 -8.48
CA MET A 97 -8.74 -3.07 -8.26
C MET A 97 -9.60 -2.37 -9.32
N ALA A 98 -9.51 -2.78 -10.58
CA ALA A 98 -10.37 -2.26 -11.65
C ALA A 98 -11.83 -2.65 -11.41
N ASP A 99 -12.10 -3.89 -11.00
CA ASP A 99 -13.46 -4.36 -10.69
C ASP A 99 -14.10 -3.56 -9.54
N LEU A 100 -13.32 -3.20 -8.52
CA LEU A 100 -13.78 -2.37 -7.41
C LEU A 100 -14.17 -0.95 -7.83
N GLN A 101 -13.56 -0.40 -8.89
CA GLN A 101 -13.90 0.92 -9.44
C GLN A 101 -15.17 0.89 -10.29
N ASN A 102 -15.53 -0.28 -10.82
CA ASN A 102 -16.71 -0.51 -11.66
C ASN A 102 -17.97 -0.90 -10.85
N GLY A 103 -17.95 -0.73 -9.53
CA GLY A 103 -19.12 -0.94 -8.67
C GLY A 103 -20.32 -0.07 -9.08
N PRO A 104 -21.55 -0.37 -8.61
CA PRO A 104 -22.73 0.40 -8.97
C PRO A 104 -22.45 1.87 -8.71
N ILE A 105 -22.56 2.69 -9.76
CA ILE A 105 -22.51 4.14 -9.64
C ILE A 105 -23.63 4.50 -8.66
N GLU A 106 -23.28 4.77 -7.40
CA GLU A 106 -24.19 5.53 -6.54
C GLU A 106 -24.39 6.85 -7.28
N SER A 107 -25.59 7.02 -7.84
CA SER A 107 -26.00 8.19 -8.60
C SER A 107 -25.54 9.44 -7.85
N PRO A 108 -24.90 10.42 -8.52
CA PRO A 108 -24.53 11.65 -7.86
C PRO A 108 -25.80 12.24 -7.25
N VAL A 109 -25.80 12.41 -5.92
CA VAL A 109 -26.81 13.22 -5.24
C VAL A 109 -26.76 14.58 -5.92
N LEU A 110 -27.79 14.84 -6.73
CA LEU A 110 -28.03 16.14 -7.34
C LEU A 110 -28.17 17.12 -6.17
N VAL A 111 -27.13 17.89 -5.91
CA VAL A 111 -27.23 19.04 -5.01
C VAL A 111 -28.15 20.02 -5.73
N ASP A 112 -29.39 20.09 -5.25
CA ASP A 112 -30.41 21.04 -5.67
C ASP A 112 -29.86 22.46 -5.52
N VAL A 113 -29.39 23.05 -6.62
CA VAL A 113 -29.09 24.48 -6.69
C VAL A 113 -30.42 25.18 -6.78
N THR A 114 -30.93 25.60 -5.63
CA THR A 114 -32.07 26.52 -5.55
C THR A 114 -31.64 27.87 -6.11
N GLU A 115 -31.96 28.10 -7.37
CA GLU A 115 -31.97 29.44 -7.95
C GLU A 115 -33.05 30.28 -7.25
N LYS A 116 -32.63 31.26 -6.44
CA LYS A 116 -33.47 32.42 -6.11
C LYS A 116 -32.84 33.70 -6.64
N THR A 117 -33.42 34.12 -7.76
CA THR A 117 -33.49 35.44 -8.37
C THR A 117 -33.62 36.59 -7.34
N VAL A 118 -32.92 37.71 -7.56
CA VAL A 118 -33.44 39.10 -7.66
C VAL A 118 -32.29 40.14 -7.63
N VAL A 119 -31.96 40.63 -8.83
CA VAL A 119 -31.87 42.03 -9.30
C VAL A 119 -31.39 43.17 -8.37
N SER A 120 -30.40 43.92 -8.93
CA SER A 120 -30.13 45.38 -8.85
C SER A 120 -29.44 45.96 -7.61
N SER A 121 -28.23 46.52 -7.76
CA SER A 121 -28.03 47.92 -8.21
C SER A 121 -26.53 48.30 -8.25
N VAL A 122 -26.24 49.41 -8.94
CA VAL A 122 -24.94 49.75 -9.54
C VAL A 122 -24.16 50.81 -8.73
N HIS A 123 -22.82 50.64 -8.66
CA HIS A 123 -21.71 51.63 -8.51
C HIS A 123 -21.52 52.48 -7.23
N PRO A 124 -20.35 53.14 -7.00
CA PRO A 124 -18.94 52.79 -7.31
C PRO A 124 -17.92 53.08 -6.16
N LEU A 125 -16.71 52.53 -6.31
CA LEU A 125 -15.37 52.96 -5.83
C LEU A 125 -15.25 53.88 -4.59
N LYS A 126 -14.56 53.38 -3.55
CA LYS A 126 -13.57 54.18 -2.80
C LYS A 126 -12.34 53.35 -2.42
N ARG A 127 -11.21 53.76 -3.00
CA ARG A 127 -9.83 53.42 -2.61
C ARG A 127 -9.48 54.11 -1.30
N GLN A 128 -8.92 53.38 -0.33
CA GLN A 128 -7.91 53.81 0.65
C GLN A 128 -7.76 52.66 1.67
N GLY A 129 -6.61 52.27 2.17
CA GLY A 129 -5.24 52.76 2.08
C GLY A 129 -4.43 51.82 2.98
N ARG A 130 -3.18 51.60 2.59
CA ARG A 130 -2.07 50.94 3.29
C ARG A 130 -2.18 50.96 4.82
N GLU A 131 -1.75 49.89 5.47
CA GLU A 131 -0.63 49.98 6.42
C GLU A 131 0.08 48.65 6.63
N LEU A 132 1.41 48.74 6.48
CA LEU A 132 2.41 47.71 6.74
C LEU A 132 2.64 47.65 8.24
N HIS A 133 2.56 46.45 8.82
CA HIS A 133 3.35 46.17 10.03
C HIS A 133 4.00 44.80 9.96
N SER A 134 5.27 44.85 9.58
CA SER A 134 6.29 43.88 9.93
C SER A 134 6.41 43.77 11.45
N ARG A 135 6.40 42.57 11.99
CA ARG A 135 7.18 42.27 13.20
C ARG A 135 7.95 40.97 12.99
N PHE A 136 9.23 41.16 12.71
CA PHE A 136 10.24 40.16 13.00
C PHE A 136 10.26 39.90 14.51
N SER A 137 10.33 38.62 14.91
CA SER A 137 11.15 38.26 16.06
C SER A 137 11.65 36.82 15.89
N ASN A 138 12.94 36.74 15.57
CA ASN A 138 13.81 35.59 15.76
C ASN A 138 13.85 35.18 17.23
N ARG A 139 13.92 33.86 17.49
CA ARG A 139 14.77 33.23 18.53
C ARG A 139 14.69 31.71 18.41
N ASP A 140 15.79 31.11 17.96
CA ASP A 140 16.71 30.26 18.75
C ASP A 140 16.22 28.81 18.87
N HIS A 141 16.67 27.90 18.00
CA HIS A 141 17.89 27.08 18.17
C HIS A 141 18.06 26.50 19.58
N LYS A 142 17.62 25.25 19.75
CA LYS A 142 18.17 24.36 20.79
C LYS A 142 18.42 22.96 20.25
N ASP A 143 19.65 22.82 19.78
CA ASP A 143 20.50 21.63 19.85
C ASP A 143 19.96 20.48 20.72
N LYS A 144 19.71 19.32 20.11
CA LYS A 144 19.75 18.03 20.80
C LYS A 144 20.70 17.10 20.05
N LYS A 145 21.80 16.82 20.74
CA LYS A 145 22.97 16.02 20.34
C LYS A 145 22.61 14.64 19.74
N PRO A 146 23.41 14.15 18.79
CA PRO A 146 23.30 12.81 18.24
C PRO A 146 23.83 11.73 19.20
N LEU A 147 23.19 10.55 19.15
CA LEU A 147 23.59 9.32 19.83
C LEU A 147 24.96 8.82 19.31
N PRO A 148 25.79 8.19 20.15
CA PRO A 148 27.12 7.75 19.75
C PRO A 148 27.09 6.48 18.88
N LEU A 149 27.80 6.55 17.76
CA LEU A 149 28.23 5.42 16.93
C LEU A 149 29.05 4.43 17.78
N GLN A 150 28.48 3.26 18.07
CA GLN A 150 29.26 2.15 18.60
C GLN A 150 30.20 1.61 17.53
N GLN A 151 31.43 1.41 17.97
CA GLN A 151 32.62 1.29 17.16
C GLN A 151 32.71 -0.05 16.45
N ARG A 152 32.96 0.07 15.15
CA ARG A 152 33.75 -0.82 14.31
C ARG A 152 34.97 -1.38 15.08
N LYS A 153 34.98 -2.69 15.37
CA LYS A 153 36.22 -3.45 15.59
C LYS A 153 36.42 -4.44 14.44
N LYS A 154 37.38 -4.10 13.58
CA LYS A 154 38.05 -5.04 12.67
C LYS A 154 39.11 -5.81 13.45
N ARG A 155 39.27 -7.10 13.16
CA ARG A 155 40.53 -7.89 13.08
C ARG A 155 40.15 -9.36 12.89
N PHE A 156 40.23 -9.93 11.68
CA PHE A 156 41.42 -10.56 11.06
C PHE A 156 42.19 -11.48 12.02
N ALA A 157 42.09 -12.80 11.80
CA ALA A 157 43.23 -13.69 11.57
C ALA A 157 42.72 -15.07 11.11
N LEU A 158 43.29 -15.54 9.99
CA LEU A 158 43.30 -16.95 9.58
C LEU A 158 44.12 -17.77 10.59
N GLY A 159 43.68 -19.00 10.82
CA GLY A 159 44.40 -20.07 11.49
C GLY A 159 43.77 -21.39 11.11
#